data_AF-A0A966N8D3-F1
#
_entry.id   AF-A0A966N8D3-F1
#
_cell.length_a   1.000
_cell.length_b   1.000
_cell.length_c   1.000
_cell.angle_alpha   90.00
_cell.angle_beta   90.00
_cell.angle_gamma   90.00
#
_symmetry.space_group_name_H-M   'P 1'
#
loop_
_entity.id
_entity.type
_entity.pdbx_description
1 polymer ?
#
loop_
_entity_poly.entity_id
_entity_poly.type
_entity_poly.pdbx_seq_one_letter_code
_entity_poly.pdbx_strand_id
1 'polypeptide(L)'
;GLYLLFRDRFIYINTGLAKFYLIATVITSASSLFIYRATGSFNTAHILSVMTIFAVLFAYALHKKSIFGFLNHYLKQLALTGTVFFSMLPTTAEVLQRVPPSNPLANSIEDPLVQNFYMSYVVIFGIFSVYQIIKISKGEMNEI
;
A
#
# COMPACT_ATOMS: atom_id res chain seq x y z
N GLY A 1 3.08 -2.01 7.44
CA GLY A 1 3.50 -1.94 6.03
C GLY A 1 4.93 -1.51 5.92
N LEU A 2 5.20 -0.20 5.98
CA LEU A 2 6.54 0.38 5.88
C LEU A 2 7.59 -0.32 6.75
N TYR A 3 7.31 -0.55 8.04
CA TYR A 3 8.23 -1.25 8.94
C TYR A 3 8.66 -2.64 8.43
N LEU A 4 7.71 -3.42 7.87
CA LEU A 4 8.02 -4.75 7.31
C LEU A 4 8.89 -4.63 6.05
N LEU A 5 8.60 -3.66 5.18
CA LEU A 5 9.40 -3.42 3.99
C LEU A 5 10.81 -2.93 4.32
N PHE A 6 10.99 -2.09 5.34
CA PHE A 6 12.31 -1.64 5.77
C PHE A 6 13.11 -2.74 6.45
N ARG A 7 12.49 -3.52 7.34
CA ARG A 7 13.18 -4.57 8.09
C ARG A 7 13.48 -5.80 7.24
N ASP A 8 12.46 -6.28 6.52
CA ASP A 8 12.48 -7.60 5.90
C ASP A 8 12.65 -7.53 4.37
N ARG A 9 12.53 -6.33 3.76
CA ARG A 9 12.52 -6.07 2.31
C ARG A 9 11.33 -6.67 1.54
N PHE A 10 10.59 -7.57 2.18
CA PHE A 10 9.42 -8.27 1.66
C PHE A 10 8.35 -8.37 2.74
N ILE A 11 7.11 -8.65 2.34
CA ILE A 11 6.05 -8.96 3.29
C ILE A 11 5.79 -10.47 3.25
N TYR A 12 6.11 -11.14 4.36
CA TYR A 12 5.91 -12.58 4.52
C TYR A 12 4.56 -12.83 5.22
N ILE A 13 3.52 -13.15 4.44
CA ILE A 13 2.12 -13.33 4.91
C ILE A 13 2.01 -14.33 6.08
N ASN A 14 2.91 -15.32 6.17
CA ASN A 14 2.90 -16.32 7.25
C ASN A 14 3.26 -15.74 8.63
N THR A 15 3.92 -14.59 8.70
CA THR A 15 4.33 -13.96 9.96
C THR A 15 3.17 -13.26 10.67
N GLY A 16 3.18 -13.26 12.01
CA GLY A 16 2.15 -12.60 12.82
C GLY A 16 2.01 -11.10 12.54
N LEU A 17 3.14 -10.40 12.35
CA LEU A 17 3.14 -8.96 12.04
C LEU A 17 2.56 -8.66 10.64
N ALA A 18 2.84 -9.50 9.65
CA ALA A 18 2.24 -9.33 8.32
C ALA A 18 0.74 -9.58 8.36
N LYS A 19 0.28 -10.61 9.07
CA LYS A 19 -1.17 -10.87 9.25
C LYS A 19 -1.86 -9.70 9.92
N PHE A 20 -1.30 -9.20 11.02
CA PHE A 20 -1.81 -8.01 11.70
C PHE A 20 -1.88 -6.81 10.75
N TYR A 21 -0.79 -6.51 10.03
CA TYR A 21 -0.74 -5.41 9.07
C TYR A 21 -1.82 -5.54 7.99
N LEU A 22 -1.96 -6.71 7.36
CA LEU A 22 -2.93 -6.92 6.28
C LEU A 22 -4.38 -6.84 6.78
N ILE A 23 -4.68 -7.42 7.95
CA ILE A 23 -6.00 -7.33 8.57
C ILE A 23 -6.34 -5.87 8.89
N ALA A 24 -5.43 -5.15 9.56
CA ALA A 24 -5.61 -3.73 9.86
C ALA A 24 -5.82 -2.90 8.59
N THR A 25 -5.04 -3.18 7.54
CA THR A 25 -5.15 -2.50 6.23
C THR A 25 -6.52 -2.72 5.60
N VAL A 26 -7.04 -3.95 5.62
CA VAL A 26 -8.38 -4.28 5.12
C VAL A 26 -9.45 -3.59 5.95
N ILE A 27 -9.34 -3.62 7.29
CA ILE A 27 -10.30 -2.95 8.19
C ILE A 27 -10.33 -1.44 7.91
N THR A 28 -9.18 -0.78 7.88
CA THR A 28 -9.09 0.67 7.61
C THR A 28 -9.65 1.02 6.23
N SER A 29 -9.29 0.26 5.20
CA SER A 29 -9.78 0.49 3.83
C SER A 29 -11.28 0.26 3.73
N ALA A 30 -11.81 -0.80 4.37
CA ALA A 30 -13.24 -1.07 4.40
C ALA A 30 -14.00 0.03 5.15
N SER A 31 -13.50 0.48 6.29
CA SER A 31 -14.09 1.59 7.05
C SER A 31 -14.20 2.87 6.21
N SER A 32 -13.16 3.21 5.44
CA SER A 32 -13.21 4.33 4.48
C SER A 32 -14.38 4.20 3.49
N LEU A 33 -14.65 2.98 3.00
CA LEU A 33 -15.79 2.70 2.11
C LEU A 33 -17.16 2.72 2.78
N PHE A 34 -17.26 2.68 4.11
CA PHE A 34 -18.54 2.80 4.83
C PHE A 34 -18.84 4.25 5.25
N ILE A 35 -17.81 5.08 5.37
CA ILE A 35 -17.92 6.47 5.84
C ILE A 35 -18.19 7.46 4.68
N TYR A 36 -18.23 7.01 3.42
CA TYR A 36 -18.49 7.90 2.27
C TYR A 36 -19.79 8.71 2.35
N ARG A 37 -20.79 8.20 3.08
CA ARG A 37 -22.03 8.95 3.36
C ARG A 37 -21.79 10.22 4.19
N ALA A 38 -20.77 10.22 5.04
CA ALA A 38 -20.35 11.37 5.82
C ALA A 38 -19.51 12.38 5.00
N THR A 39 -18.79 11.94 3.97
CA THR A 39 -18.03 12.80 3.05
C THR A 39 -18.85 13.28 1.85
N GLY A 40 -20.10 12.82 1.70
CA GLY A 40 -21.06 13.31 0.71
C GLY A 40 -20.81 12.87 -0.74
N SER A 41 -19.69 12.18 -1.03
CA SER A 41 -19.38 11.69 -2.39
C SER A 41 -18.34 10.56 -2.40
N PHE A 42 -18.39 9.73 -3.44
CA PHE A 42 -17.34 8.74 -3.74
C PHE A 42 -16.16 9.44 -4.45
N ASN A 43 -15.11 9.70 -3.69
CA ASN A 43 -13.89 10.39 -4.15
C ASN A 43 -12.68 9.45 -4.33
N THR A 44 -11.54 10.00 -4.72
CA THR A 44 -10.27 9.30 -4.97
C THR A 44 -9.79 8.43 -3.80
N ALA A 45 -10.04 8.82 -2.55
CA ALA A 45 -9.64 8.03 -1.38
C ALA A 45 -10.38 6.69 -1.32
N HIS A 46 -11.63 6.64 -1.79
CA HIS A 46 -12.40 5.40 -1.87
C HIS A 46 -11.87 4.49 -2.98
N ILE A 47 -11.50 5.05 -4.13
CA ILE A 47 -10.83 4.28 -5.21
C ILE A 47 -9.57 3.63 -4.68
N LEU A 48 -8.73 4.39 -3.97
CA LEU A 48 -7.51 3.87 -3.35
C LEU A 48 -7.79 2.80 -2.28
N SER A 49 -8.89 2.93 -1.53
CA SER A 49 -9.33 1.92 -0.57
C SER A 49 -9.73 0.61 -1.27
N VAL A 50 -10.48 0.70 -2.38
CA VAL A 50 -10.83 -0.47 -3.22
C VAL A 50 -9.57 -1.12 -3.79
N MET A 51 -8.65 -0.32 -4.36
CA MET A 51 -7.39 -0.82 -4.91
C MET A 51 -6.53 -1.52 -3.83
N THR A 52 -6.51 -0.98 -2.61
CA THR A 52 -5.79 -1.57 -1.48
C THR A 52 -6.37 -2.93 -1.10
N ILE A 53 -7.70 -3.03 -0.97
CA ILE A 53 -8.38 -4.31 -0.68
C ILE A 53 -8.12 -5.31 -1.80
N PHE A 54 -8.23 -4.88 -3.07
CA PHE A 54 -7.97 -5.74 -4.21
C PHE A 54 -6.52 -6.25 -4.21
N ALA A 55 -5.54 -5.40 -3.91
CA ALA A 55 -4.14 -5.80 -3.79
C ALA A 55 -3.92 -6.83 -2.67
N VAL A 56 -4.57 -6.68 -1.50
CA VAL A 56 -4.51 -7.68 -0.42
C VAL A 56 -5.11 -9.01 -0.87
N LEU A 57 -6.31 -8.98 -1.48
CA LEU A 57 -7.00 -10.18 -1.96
C LEU A 57 -6.19 -10.90 -3.05
N PHE A 58 -5.62 -10.13 -3.98
CA PHE A 58 -4.77 -10.64 -5.04
C PHE A 58 -3.50 -11.29 -4.47
N ALA A 59 -2.79 -10.62 -3.56
CA ALA A 59 -1.63 -11.19 -2.88
C ALA A 59 -1.98 -12.48 -2.12
N TYR A 60 -3.14 -12.52 -1.46
CA TYR A 60 -3.60 -13.72 -0.75
C TYR A 60 -3.99 -14.86 -1.69
N ALA A 61 -4.61 -14.56 -2.83
CA ALA A 61 -4.92 -15.53 -3.86
C ALA A 61 -3.64 -16.18 -4.43
N LEU A 62 -2.63 -15.36 -4.74
CA LEU A 62 -1.31 -15.82 -5.18
C LEU A 62 -0.56 -16.58 -4.09
N HIS A 63 -0.77 -16.23 -2.81
CA HIS A 63 -0.18 -16.97 -1.71
C HIS A 63 -0.76 -18.38 -1.58
N LYS A 64 -2.07 -18.54 -1.80
CA LYS A 64 -2.75 -19.84 -1.70
C LYS A 64 -2.63 -20.70 -2.95
N LYS A 65 -2.55 -20.08 -4.13
CA LYS A 65 -2.58 -20.76 -5.42
C LYS A 65 -1.49 -20.21 -6.32
N SER A 66 -0.73 -21.10 -6.96
CA SER A 66 0.22 -20.72 -8.00
C SER A 66 -0.51 -20.56 -9.34
N ILE A 67 -1.19 -19.41 -9.51
CA ILE A 67 -2.01 -19.13 -10.70
C ILE A 67 -1.11 -18.80 -11.91
N PHE A 68 0.02 -18.13 -11.65
CA PHE A 68 0.92 -17.59 -12.69
C PHE A 68 2.31 -18.25 -12.71
N GLY A 69 2.46 -19.45 -12.12
CA GLY A 69 3.72 -20.17 -12.09
C GLY A 69 4.85 -19.36 -11.44
N PHE A 70 5.96 -19.16 -12.16
CA PHE A 70 7.12 -18.42 -11.63
C PHE A 70 6.82 -16.95 -11.32
N LEU A 71 5.91 -16.32 -12.08
CA LEU A 71 5.51 -14.90 -11.89
C LEU A 71 4.75 -14.68 -10.58
N ASN A 72 4.23 -15.73 -9.97
CA ASN A 72 3.43 -15.68 -8.75
C ASN A 72 4.16 -14.92 -7.61
N HIS A 73 5.44 -15.21 -7.42
CA HIS A 73 6.30 -14.60 -6.41
C HIS A 73 6.46 -13.08 -6.62
N TYR A 74 6.67 -12.67 -7.87
CA TYR A 74 6.84 -11.27 -8.26
C TYR A 74 5.53 -10.50 -8.10
N LEU A 75 4.43 -11.02 -8.63
CA LEU A 75 3.12 -10.39 -8.57
C LEU A 75 2.62 -10.30 -7.13
N LYS A 76 2.90 -11.31 -6.30
CA LYS A 76 2.53 -11.30 -4.87
C LYS A 76 3.26 -10.18 -4.13
N GLN A 77 4.58 -10.07 -4.26
CA GLN A 77 5.33 -9.02 -3.57
C GLN A 77 5.03 -7.63 -4.11
N LEU A 78 4.82 -7.49 -5.42
CA LEU A 78 4.38 -6.23 -6.01
C LEU A 78 3.03 -5.78 -5.44
N ALA A 79 2.08 -6.70 -5.29
CA ALA A 79 0.79 -6.41 -4.69
C ALA A 79 0.92 -6.02 -3.20
N LEU A 80 1.75 -6.73 -2.42
CA LEU A 80 1.98 -6.42 -1.01
C LEU A 80 2.72 -5.09 -0.79
N THR A 81 3.68 -4.75 -1.63
CA THR A 81 4.30 -3.42 -1.62
C THR A 81 3.29 -2.36 -2.08
N GLY A 82 2.44 -2.70 -3.05
CA GLY A 82 1.34 -1.88 -3.54
C GLY A 82 0.35 -1.48 -2.44
N THR A 83 0.03 -2.38 -1.49
CA THR A 83 -0.85 -2.02 -0.36
C THR A 83 -0.25 -0.92 0.51
N VAL A 84 1.08 -0.90 0.69
CA VAL A 84 1.76 0.18 1.40
C VAL A 84 1.68 1.48 0.60
N PHE A 85 2.01 1.42 -0.69
CA PHE A 85 1.96 2.56 -1.60
C PHE A 85 0.56 3.22 -1.62
N PHE A 86 -0.50 2.45 -1.86
CA PHE A 86 -1.86 2.99 -1.91
C PHE A 86 -2.31 3.57 -0.57
N SER A 87 -1.90 2.99 0.56
CA SER A 87 -2.23 3.52 1.89
C SER A 87 -1.54 4.85 2.20
N MET A 88 -0.33 5.09 1.66
CA MET A 88 0.43 6.32 1.91
C MET A 88 -0.22 7.55 1.28
N LEU A 89 -0.87 7.40 0.12
CA LEU A 89 -1.48 8.51 -0.61
C LEU A 89 -2.54 9.27 0.22
N PRO A 90 -3.64 8.64 0.68
CA PRO A 90 -4.64 9.34 1.48
C PRO A 90 -4.11 9.78 2.83
N THR A 91 -3.22 9.00 3.46
CA THR A 91 -2.62 9.35 4.76
C THR A 91 -1.80 10.64 4.66
N THR A 92 -1.01 10.82 3.62
CA THR A 92 -0.21 12.04 3.45
C THR A 92 -1.08 13.26 3.21
N ALA A 93 -2.11 13.15 2.37
CA ALA A 93 -3.07 14.25 2.18
C ALA A 93 -3.79 14.61 3.49
N GLU A 94 -4.24 13.60 4.25
CA GLU A 94 -4.87 13.79 5.56
C GLU A 94 -3.94 14.50 6.55
N VAL A 95 -2.69 14.07 6.65
CA VAL A 95 -1.72 14.63 7.60
C VAL A 95 -1.39 16.08 7.23
N LEU A 96 -1.07 16.34 5.96
CA LEU A 96 -0.68 17.69 5.52
C LEU A 96 -1.83 18.69 5.62
N GLN A 97 -3.07 18.25 5.42
CA GLN A 97 -4.25 19.13 5.54
C GLN A 97 -4.75 19.31 6.98
N ARG A 98 -4.25 18.55 7.95
CA ARG A 98 -4.69 18.63 9.36
C ARG A 98 -3.60 19.07 10.34
N VAL A 99 -2.34 18.98 9.94
CA VAL A 99 -1.20 19.24 10.83
C VAL A 99 -0.35 20.38 10.28
N PRO A 100 0.04 21.37 11.11
CA PRO A 100 -0.49 21.64 12.45
C PRO A 100 -1.95 22.18 12.43
N PRO A 101 -2.74 21.97 13.50
CA PRO A 101 -4.18 22.29 13.50
C PRO A 101 -4.55 23.75 13.22
N SER A 102 -3.68 24.69 13.59
CA SER A 102 -3.89 26.13 13.39
C SER A 102 -3.33 26.65 12.07
N ASN A 103 -2.51 25.86 11.37
CA ASN A 103 -1.87 26.27 10.11
C ASN A 103 -1.49 25.03 9.28
N PRO A 104 -2.46 24.35 8.63
CA PRO A 104 -2.18 23.18 7.81
C PRO A 104 -1.08 23.41 6.77
N LEU A 105 -0.30 22.37 6.49
CA LEU A 105 0.80 22.43 5.52
C LEU A 105 0.33 22.39 4.06
N ALA A 106 -0.89 21.92 3.80
CA ALA A 106 -1.50 21.88 2.48
C ALA A 106 -3.00 22.23 2.56
N ASN A 107 -3.53 22.85 1.51
CA ASN A 107 -4.93 23.30 1.47
C ASN A 107 -5.87 22.34 0.75
N SER A 108 -5.35 21.49 -0.14
CA SER A 108 -6.14 20.49 -0.87
C SER A 108 -5.26 19.31 -1.31
N ILE A 109 -5.83 18.33 -1.99
CA ILE A 109 -5.08 17.19 -2.54
C ILE A 109 -4.27 17.59 -3.79
N GLU A 110 -4.66 18.67 -4.46
CA GLU A 110 -3.98 19.27 -5.63
C GLU A 110 -2.84 20.20 -5.24
N ASP A 111 -2.66 20.48 -3.93
CA ASP A 111 -1.57 21.30 -3.43
C ASP A 111 -0.21 20.77 -3.95
N PRO A 112 0.68 21.64 -4.49
CA PRO A 112 1.98 21.22 -5.01
C PRO A 112 2.80 20.38 -4.02
N LEU A 113 2.68 20.64 -2.71
CA LEU A 113 3.36 19.84 -1.70
C LEU A 113 2.86 18.40 -1.69
N VAL A 114 1.55 18.19 -1.72
CA VAL A 114 0.92 16.85 -1.73
C VAL A 114 1.31 16.11 -3.02
N GLN A 115 1.26 16.79 -4.17
CA GLN A 115 1.63 16.21 -5.46
C GLN A 115 3.11 15.79 -5.50
N ASN A 116 4.00 16.58 -4.89
CA ASN A 116 5.42 16.21 -4.78
C ASN A 116 5.64 14.94 -3.94
N PHE A 117 4.87 14.75 -2.86
CA PHE A 117 4.89 13.49 -2.10
C PHE A 117 4.41 12.32 -2.95
N TYR A 118 3.32 12.48 -3.70
CA TYR A 118 2.79 11.42 -4.57
C TYR A 118 3.81 11.00 -5.64
N MET A 119 4.44 11.97 -6.30
CA MET A 119 5.51 11.70 -7.27
C MET A 119 6.69 10.99 -6.61
N SER A 120 7.08 11.41 -5.40
CA SER A 120 8.13 10.75 -4.64
C SER A 120 7.77 9.29 -4.32
N TYR A 121 6.52 9.03 -3.92
CA TYR A 121 6.06 7.66 -3.65
C TYR A 121 6.05 6.79 -4.90
N VAL A 122 5.69 7.32 -6.07
CA VAL A 122 5.76 6.57 -7.33
C VAL A 122 7.20 6.18 -7.65
N VAL A 123 8.16 7.11 -7.50
CA VAL A 123 9.58 6.84 -7.74
C VAL A 123 10.11 5.80 -6.74
N ILE A 124 9.84 5.98 -5.45
CA ILE A 124 10.25 5.05 -4.39
C ILE A 124 9.66 3.67 -4.62
N PHE A 125 8.36 3.59 -4.93
CA PHE A 125 7.67 2.35 -5.23
C PHE A 125 8.29 1.66 -6.45
N GLY A 126 8.58 2.39 -7.53
CA GLY A 126 9.20 1.84 -8.73
C GLY A 126 10.59 1.27 -8.47
N ILE A 127 11.47 2.06 -7.82
CA ILE A 127 12.83 1.63 -7.47
C ILE A 127 12.79 0.41 -6.55
N PHE A 128 11.95 0.45 -5.51
CA PHE A 128 11.83 -0.63 -4.56
C PHE A 128 11.23 -1.90 -5.18
N SER A 129 10.27 -1.76 -6.10
CA SER A 129 9.71 -2.90 -6.85
C SER A 129 10.76 -3.54 -7.76
N VAL A 130 11.56 -2.75 -8.48
CA VAL A 130 12.68 -3.26 -9.29
C VAL A 130 13.70 -3.97 -8.40
N TYR A 131 14.02 -3.40 -7.24
CA TYR A 131 14.89 -4.03 -6.25
C TYR A 131 14.35 -5.40 -5.79
N GLN A 132 13.06 -5.48 -5.44
CA GLN A 132 12.40 -6.73 -5.07
C GLN A 132 12.44 -7.75 -6.21
N ILE A 133 12.19 -7.35 -7.46
CA ILE A 133 12.27 -8.22 -8.63
C ILE A 133 13.67 -8.82 -8.75
N ILE A 134 14.73 -8.01 -8.72
CA ILE A 134 16.11 -8.49 -8.82
C ILE A 134 16.43 -9.48 -7.70
N LYS A 135 16.00 -9.21 -6.46
CA LYS A 135 16.22 -10.08 -5.31
C LYS A 135 15.48 -11.42 -5.44
N ILE A 136 14.24 -11.41 -5.93
CA ILE A 136 13.48 -12.64 -6.20
C ILE A 136 14.16 -13.44 -7.32
N SER A 137 14.61 -12.79 -8.39
CA SER A 137 15.32 -13.46 -9.49
C SER A 137 16.64 -14.10 -9.07
N LYS A 138 17.28 -13.58 -8.01
CA LYS A 138 18.48 -14.17 -7.40
C LYS A 138 18.19 -15.28 -6.38
N GLY A 139 16.92 -15.62 -6.15
CA GLY A 139 16.53 -16.62 -5.14
C GLY A 139 16.71 -16.15 -3.70
N GLU A 140 16.83 -14.84 -3.45
CA GLU A 140 17.08 -14.29 -2.12
C GLU A 140 15.79 -14.07 -1.30
N MET A 141 14.63 -14.48 -1.82
CA MET A 141 13.36 -14.42 -1.11
C MET A 141 13.06 -15.79 -0.48
N ASN A 142 13.02 -15.83 0.85
CA ASN A 142 12.72 -17.04 1.61
C ASN A 142 11.20 -17.14 1.80
N GLU A 143 10.49 -17.80 0.88
CA GLU A 143 9.12 -18.22 1.18
C GLU A 143 9.16 -19.42 2.12
N ILE A 144 9.06 -19.14 3.42
CA ILE A 144 8.80 -20.13 4.48
C ILE A 144 7.34 -20.56 4.39
#